data_AF-A0A9E7L649-F1
#
_entry.id   AF-A0A9E7L649-F1
#
_cell.length_a   1.000
_cell.length_b   1.000
_cell.length_c   1.000
_cell.angle_alpha   90.00
_cell.angle_beta   90.00
_cell.angle_gamma   90.00
#
_symmetry.space_group_name_H-M   'P 1'
#
loop_
_entity.id
_entity.type
_entity.pdbx_description
1 polymer ?
#
loop_
_entity_poly.entity_id
_entity_poly.type
_entity_poly.pdbx_seq_one_letter_code
_entity_poly.pdbx_strand_id
1 'polypeptide(L)'
;MKASLKFREDRQPLLRAKVPVSILGLPFLSGLAAALDDVRHLRLDLSTAFASGPSLRLSYRPNDPAAPFSLVLKTGLGPLGSPAWHGSPLLHGR
;
A
#
# COMPACT_ATOMS: atom_id res chain seq x y z
N MET A 1 8.51 -8.58 0.63
CA MET A 1 7.42 -8.69 1.64
C MET A 1 7.69 -7.68 2.76
N LYS A 2 6.66 -7.05 3.36
CA LYS A 2 6.85 -6.13 4.50
C LYS A 2 5.80 -6.35 5.57
N ALA A 3 6.22 -6.50 6.82
CA ALA A 3 5.37 -6.47 8.00
C ALA A 3 5.76 -5.26 8.86
N SER A 4 4.80 -4.63 9.52
CA SER A 4 5.03 -3.50 10.41
C SER A 4 4.09 -3.55 11.60
N LEU A 5 4.64 -3.31 12.78
CA LEU A 5 3.90 -3.11 14.03
C LEU A 5 3.87 -1.61 14.33
N LYS A 6 2.68 -1.04 14.54
CA LYS A 6 2.53 0.35 14.99
C LYS A 6 1.98 0.37 16.40
N PHE A 7 2.83 0.74 17.36
CA PHE A 7 2.41 1.03 18.73
C PHE A 7 1.61 2.33 18.78
N ARG A 8 0.62 2.39 19.67
CA ARG A 8 -0.21 3.58 19.92
C ARG A 8 -0.19 3.80 21.44
N GLU A 9 -0.02 5.05 21.90
CA GLU A 9 0.15 5.33 23.33
C GLU A 9 -0.99 4.79 24.21
N ASP A 10 -2.25 4.82 23.75
CA ASP A 10 -3.42 4.39 24.54
C ASP A 10 -4.17 3.17 23.98
N ARG A 11 -3.60 2.45 23.00
CA ARG A 11 -4.25 1.26 22.41
C ARG A 11 -3.27 0.16 22.06
N GLN A 12 -3.76 -1.07 22.02
CA GLN A 12 -2.96 -2.20 21.54
C GLN A 12 -2.43 -1.95 20.12
N PRO A 13 -1.25 -2.50 19.80
CA PRO A 13 -0.57 -2.19 18.56
C PRO A 13 -1.34 -2.68 17.34
N LEU A 14 -1.25 -1.89 16.26
CA LEU A 14 -1.83 -2.24 14.97
C LEU A 14 -0.81 -3.05 14.16
N LEU A 15 -1.15 -4.30 13.90
CA LEU A 15 -0.40 -5.20 13.03
C LEU A 15 -0.75 -4.91 11.58
N ARG A 16 0.26 -4.79 10.72
CA ARG A 16 0.08 -4.66 9.27
C ARG A 16 1.04 -5.55 8.52
N ALA A 17 0.54 -6.32 7.58
CA ALA A 17 1.33 -7.13 6.66
C ALA A 17 1.00 -6.74 5.22
N LYS A 18 2.00 -6.77 4.34
CA LYS A 18 1.87 -6.53 2.92
C LYS A 18 2.66 -7.58 2.14
N VAL A 19 1.97 -8.25 1.23
CA VAL A 19 2.50 -9.30 0.39
C VAL A 19 2.28 -8.91 -1.06
N PRO A 20 3.36 -8.65 -1.83
CA PRO A 20 3.26 -8.52 -3.27
C PRO A 20 2.70 -9.83 -3.87
N VAL A 21 1.72 -9.71 -4.77
CA VAL A 21 1.10 -10.84 -5.44
C VAL A 21 0.93 -10.51 -6.93
N SER A 22 1.04 -11.50 -7.80
CA SER A 22 0.82 -11.33 -9.23
C SER A 22 -0.49 -12.01 -9.62
N ILE A 23 -1.40 -11.27 -10.25
CA ILE A 23 -2.71 -11.78 -10.70
C ILE A 23 -2.77 -11.57 -12.20
N LEU A 24 -2.90 -12.66 -12.98
CA LEU A 24 -2.92 -12.63 -14.44
C LEU A 24 -1.72 -11.88 -15.06
N GLY A 25 -0.54 -11.98 -14.43
CA GLY A 25 0.68 -11.29 -14.87
C GLY A 25 0.80 -9.83 -14.47
N LEU A 26 -0.21 -9.25 -13.79
CA LEU A 26 -0.18 -7.87 -13.31
C LEU A 26 0.28 -7.80 -11.85
N PRO A 27 1.09 -6.80 -11.47
CA PRO A 27 1.60 -6.63 -10.12
C PRO A 27 0.55 -6.01 -9.19
N PHE A 28 0.25 -6.72 -8.11
CA PHE A 28 -0.59 -6.26 -7.01
C PHE A 28 0.15 -6.32 -5.67
N LEU A 29 -0.40 -5.60 -4.71
CA LEU A 29 0.01 -5.60 -3.32
C LEU A 29 -1.22 -5.94 -2.49
N SER A 30 -1.22 -7.14 -1.91
CA SER A 30 -2.18 -7.52 -0.89
C SER A 30 -1.72 -7.01 0.47
N GLY A 31 -2.67 -6.63 1.31
CA GLY A 31 -2.42 -6.11 2.64
C GLY A 31 -3.44 -6.60 3.64
N LEU A 32 -3.00 -6.79 4.88
CA LEU A 32 -3.84 -7.08 6.02
C LEU A 32 -3.47 -6.13 7.14
N ALA A 33 -4.47 -5.59 7.83
CA ALA A 33 -4.30 -4.83 9.05
C ALA A 33 -5.26 -5.35 10.12
N ALA A 34 -4.79 -5.48 11.35
CA ALA A 34 -5.62 -5.86 12.49
C ALA A 34 -5.08 -5.19 13.76
N ALA A 35 -5.98 -4.80 14.65
CA ALA A 35 -5.62 -4.45 16.03
C ALA A 35 -5.96 -5.65 16.91
N LEU A 36 -5.12 -5.93 17.92
CA LEU A 36 -5.35 -7.04 18.85
C LEU A 36 -6.53 -6.78 19.81
N ASP A 37 -6.88 -5.52 20.05
CA ASP A 37 -7.92 -5.11 21.01
C ASP A 37 -9.32 -4.93 20.40
N ASP A 38 -9.40 -4.73 19.09
CA ASP A 38 -10.66 -4.44 18.41
C ASP A 38 -10.72 -5.13 17.04
N VAL A 39 -11.60 -6.13 16.96
CA VAL A 39 -11.88 -6.89 15.75
C VAL A 39 -12.43 -6.02 14.62
N ARG A 40 -13.05 -4.87 14.92
CA ARG A 40 -13.52 -3.91 13.91
C ARG A 40 -12.39 -3.26 13.12
N HIS A 41 -11.16 -3.31 13.64
CA HIS A 41 -9.97 -2.85 12.93
C HIS A 41 -9.37 -3.87 11.94
N LEU A 42 -9.99 -5.04 11.77
CA LEU A 42 -9.63 -5.98 10.71
C LEU A 42 -9.93 -5.37 9.33
N ARG A 43 -8.90 -5.27 8.49
CA ARG A 43 -8.99 -4.74 7.14
C ARG A 43 -8.11 -5.53 6.18
N LEU A 44 -8.66 -5.85 5.02
CA LEU A 44 -7.96 -6.40 3.87
C LEU A 44 -7.81 -5.32 2.81
N ASP A 45 -6.64 -5.24 2.17
CA ASP A 45 -6.36 -4.29 1.10
C ASP A 45 -5.83 -5.06 -0.12
N LEU A 46 -6.27 -4.69 -1.32
CA LEU A 46 -5.69 -5.12 -2.59
C LEU A 46 -5.45 -3.88 -3.44
N SER A 47 -4.21 -3.61 -3.80
CA SER A 47 -3.88 -2.48 -4.68
C SER A 47 -2.96 -2.85 -5.82
N THR A 48 -3.10 -2.18 -6.95
CA THR A 48 -2.13 -2.26 -8.05
C THR A 48 -0.76 -1.73 -7.60
N ALA A 49 0.31 -2.35 -8.06
CA ALA A 49 1.69 -2.01 -7.70
C ALA A 49 2.52 -1.56 -8.91
N PHE A 50 1.90 -0.87 -9.87
CA PHE A 50 2.60 -0.29 -11.01
C PHE A 50 3.57 0.82 -10.56
N ALA A 51 4.74 0.90 -11.19
CA ALA A 51 5.74 1.94 -10.91
C ALA A 51 5.29 3.33 -11.42
N SER A 52 4.41 3.37 -12.42
CA SER A 52 3.86 4.59 -13.01
C SER A 52 2.42 4.36 -13.46
N GLY A 53 1.68 5.45 -13.67
CA GLY A 53 0.29 5.43 -14.11
C GLY A 53 -0.73 5.36 -12.96
N PRO A 54 -2.01 5.13 -13.29
CA PRO A 54 -3.06 5.10 -12.28
C PRO A 54 -2.87 3.92 -11.33
N SER A 55 -3.26 4.11 -10.07
CA SER A 55 -3.33 3.03 -9.10
C SER A 55 -4.72 2.87 -8.53
N LEU A 56 -5.15 1.63 -8.39
CA LEU A 56 -6.41 1.25 -7.76
C LEU A 56 -6.12 0.56 -6.43
N ARG A 57 -6.87 0.89 -5.39
CA ARG A 57 -6.88 0.15 -4.14
C ARG A 57 -8.32 -0.17 -3.73
N LEU A 58 -8.62 -1.45 -3.63
CA LEU A 58 -9.81 -1.96 -2.97
C LEU A 58 -9.46 -2.28 -1.51
N SER A 59 -10.35 -1.93 -0.60
CA SER A 59 -10.23 -2.23 0.82
C SER A 59 -11.53 -2.84 1.32
N TYR A 60 -11.41 -3.86 2.17
CA TYR A 60 -12.55 -4.55 2.78
C TYR A 60 -12.39 -4.58 4.30
N ARG A 61 -13.46 -4.24 5.02
CA ARG A 61 -13.58 -4.25 6.47
C ARG A 61 -14.76 -5.16 6.85
N PRO A 62 -14.53 -6.45 7.10
CA PRO A 62 -15.61 -7.40 7.36
C PRO A 62 -16.48 -7.03 8.55
N ASN A 63 -15.89 -6.36 9.55
CA ASN A 63 -16.53 -6.05 10.83
C ASN A 63 -17.08 -4.61 10.91
N ASP A 64 -17.14 -3.90 9.77
CA ASP A 64 -17.72 -2.55 9.65
C ASP A 64 -18.93 -2.62 8.71
N PRO A 65 -20.11 -3.08 9.20
CA PRO A 65 -21.27 -3.35 8.34
C PRO A 65 -21.86 -2.09 7.69
N ALA A 66 -21.59 -0.91 8.24
CA ALA A 66 -22.02 0.36 7.67
C ALA A 66 -21.21 0.75 6.41
N ALA A 67 -19.92 0.37 6.37
CA ALA A 67 -19.02 0.68 5.27
C ALA A 67 -17.97 -0.43 5.04
N PRO A 68 -18.40 -1.61 4.58
CA PRO A 68 -17.52 -2.77 4.48
C PRO A 68 -16.51 -2.64 3.33
N PHE A 69 -16.84 -1.88 2.28
CA PHE A 69 -15.96 -1.72 1.12
C PHE A 69 -15.54 -0.27 0.94
N SER A 70 -14.30 -0.07 0.49
CA SER A 70 -13.78 1.22 0.07
C SER A 70 -12.92 1.05 -1.16
N LEU A 71 -13.16 1.89 -2.17
CA LEU A 71 -12.39 1.94 -3.40
C LEU A 71 -11.68 3.28 -3.49
N VAL A 72 -10.38 3.24 -3.75
CA VAL A 72 -9.56 4.43 -4.00
C VAL A 72 -8.93 4.29 -5.38
N LEU A 73 -9.30 5.19 -6.28
CA LEU A 73 -8.63 5.37 -7.56
C LEU A 73 -7.71 6.59 -7.45
N LYS A 74 -6.44 6.40 -7.78
CA LYS A 74 -5.46 7.47 -7.90
C LYS A 74 -5.07 7.58 -9.37
N THR A 75 -5.61 8.56 -10.07
CA THR A 75 -5.31 8.86 -11.47
C THR A 75 -4.03 9.72 -11.58
N GLY A 76 -2.92 9.25 -11.00
CA GLY A 76 -1.63 9.92 -11.15
C GLY A 76 -1.00 9.59 -12.50
N LEU A 77 -0.55 10.59 -13.25
CA LEU A 77 0.18 10.41 -14.52
C LEU A 77 1.66 10.06 -14.29
N GLY A 78 1.99 9.06 -13.45
CA GLY A 78 3.38 8.65 -13.21
C GLY A 78 4.33 9.81 -12.83
N PRO A 79 5.66 9.61 -12.90
CA PRO A 79 6.66 10.65 -12.61
C PRO A 79 6.86 11.62 -13.80
N LEU A 80 5.79 12.08 -14.45
CA LEU A 80 5.89 13.15 -15.46
C LEU A 80 6.11 14.55 -14.84
N GLY A 81 6.46 14.62 -13.55
CA GLY A 81 6.94 15.86 -12.91
C GLY A 81 8.46 16.01 -12.87
N SER A 82 9.24 14.97 -13.13
CA SER A 82 10.70 15.03 -13.38
C SER A 82 11.19 13.64 -13.79
N PRO A 83 11.96 13.50 -14.89
CA PRO A 83 12.67 12.25 -15.13
C PRO A 83 13.59 11.99 -13.93
N ALA A 84 13.52 10.78 -13.37
CA ALA A 84 14.66 10.25 -12.64
C ALA A 84 15.81 10.22 -13.64
N TRP A 85 16.66 11.23 -13.56
CA TRP A 85 17.84 11.44 -14.38
C TRP A 85 18.71 10.20 -14.30
N HIS A 86 18.58 9.34 -15.31
CA HIS A 86 19.48 8.24 -15.57
C HIS A 86 20.74 8.86 -16.18
N GLY A 87 21.70 9.30 -15.35
CA GLY A 87 22.96 9.83 -15.88
C GLY A 87 23.74 10.76 -14.97
N SER A 88 24.16 10.34 -13.78
CA SER A 88 25.35 10.95 -13.19
C SER A 88 26.54 10.04 -13.49
N PRO A 89 27.24 10.20 -14.62
CA PRO A 89 28.58 9.70 -14.73
C PRO A 89 29.45 10.51 -13.78
N LEU A 90 30.34 9.79 -13.12
CA LEU A 90 31.50 10.28 -12.40
C LEU A 90 32.16 11.44 -13.15
N LEU A 91 32.27 12.60 -12.51
CA LEU A 91 33.34 13.54 -12.79
C LEU A 91 34.18 13.71 -11.52
N HIS A 92 35.34 13.07 -11.59
CA HIS A 92 36.53 13.32 -10.79
C HIS A 92 37.09 14.73 -11.05
N GLY A 93 37.73 15.30 -10.03
CA GLY A 93 38.70 16.42 -10.12
C GLY A 93 38.05 17.81 -10.06
N ARG A 94 38.53 18.76 -9.25
CA ARG A 94 39.78 18.94 -8.50
C ARG A 94 39.48 19.74 -7.24
#